data_AF-A0A349K637-F1
#
_entry.id   AF-A0A349K637-F1
#
_cell.length_a   1.000
_cell.length_b   1.000
_cell.length_c   1.000
_cell.angle_alpha   90.00
_cell.angle_beta   90.00
_cell.angle_gamma   90.00
#
_symmetry.space_group_name_H-M   'P 1'
#
loop_
_entity.id
_entity.type
_entity.pdbx_description
1 polymer ?
#
loop_
_entity_poly.entity_id
_entity_poly.type
_entity_poly.pdbx_seq_one_letter_code
_entity_poly.pdbx_strand_id
1 'polypeptide(L)'
;NVFPNPYYAFNPAEVTRMARFVTFNNLPPKATIRIFNLGGQLVAKLDKDDETQFLQWPLLNFQNIPVASGMYLAHVEMVMPSGGEFSKILKIAIIQEKEMLDIY
;
A
#
# COMPACT_ATOMS: atom_id res chain seq x y z
N ASN A 1 -2.94 -10.66 -0.53
CA ASN A 1 -3.00 -10.11 0.86
C ASN A 1 -2.16 -8.84 0.90
N VAL A 2 -1.97 -8.22 2.06
CA VAL A 2 -1.09 -7.04 2.23
C VAL A 2 -0.26 -7.21 3.50
N PHE A 3 1.05 -6.99 3.41
CA PHE A 3 1.99 -7.13 4.53
C PHE A 3 3.16 -6.13 4.45
N PRO A 4 3.78 -5.74 5.57
CA PRO A 4 3.29 -5.98 6.93
C PRO A 4 1.99 -5.22 7.19
N ASN A 5 1.09 -5.81 7.97
CA ASN A 5 -0.18 -5.20 8.35
C ASN A 5 -0.56 -5.66 9.76
N PRO A 6 -0.52 -4.78 10.77
CA PRO A 6 -0.21 -3.36 10.68
C PRO A 6 1.22 -3.09 10.19
N TYR A 7 1.41 -2.00 9.44
CA TYR A 7 2.74 -1.45 9.20
C TYR A 7 3.16 -0.69 10.46
N TYR A 8 4.20 -1.18 11.15
CA TYR A 8 4.73 -0.58 12.37
C TYR A 8 6.11 -0.02 12.11
N ALA A 9 6.22 1.27 11.70
CA ALA A 9 7.45 2.08 11.75
C ALA A 9 8.73 1.53 11.08
N PHE A 10 8.75 0.28 10.67
CA PHE A 10 9.89 -0.55 10.37
C PHE A 10 9.39 -1.84 9.71
N ASN A 11 9.87 -2.12 8.51
CA ASN A 11 9.83 -3.45 7.91
C ASN A 11 11.28 -3.95 7.79
N PRO A 12 11.62 -5.18 8.23
CA PRO A 12 13.00 -5.69 8.19
C PRO A 12 13.66 -5.68 6.80
N ALA A 13 12.87 -5.60 5.73
CA ALA A 13 13.36 -5.45 4.36
C ALA A 13 13.69 -4.00 3.96
N GLU A 14 13.48 -3.02 4.83
CA GLU A 14 13.76 -1.60 4.58
C GLU A 14 15.23 -1.29 4.84
N VAL A 15 15.90 -0.76 3.83
CA VAL A 15 17.33 -0.40 3.90
C VAL A 15 17.53 0.96 4.60
N THR A 16 16.51 1.83 4.62
CA THR A 16 16.54 3.17 5.24
C THR A 16 15.20 3.54 5.86
N ARG A 17 15.19 4.44 6.87
CA ARG A 17 13.97 4.97 7.51
C ARG A 17 13.00 5.67 6.54
N MET A 18 13.48 6.03 5.35
CA MET A 18 12.70 6.68 4.29
C MET A 18 12.10 5.70 3.28
N ALA A 19 12.57 4.45 3.23
CA ALA A 19 12.11 3.44 2.29
C ALA A 19 10.94 2.63 2.87
N ARG A 20 9.87 3.31 3.30
CA ARG A 20 8.71 2.66 3.93
C ARG A 20 7.82 2.00 2.89
N PHE A 21 7.46 0.72 3.03
CA PHE A 21 6.51 0.10 2.09
C PHE A 21 5.68 -1.04 2.69
N VAL A 22 4.48 -1.20 2.14
CA VAL A 22 3.70 -2.44 2.24
C VAL A 22 3.67 -3.14 0.89
N THR A 23 3.62 -4.47 0.92
CA THR A 23 3.58 -5.34 -0.24
C THR A 23 2.24 -6.02 -0.34
N PHE A 24 1.59 -5.88 -1.49
CA PHE A 24 0.49 -6.72 -1.91
C PHE A 24 1.04 -7.99 -2.56
N ASN A 25 0.44 -9.14 -2.26
CA ASN A 25 0.83 -10.44 -2.84
C ASN A 25 -0.37 -11.27 -3.30
N ASN A 26 -0.06 -12.38 -3.97
CA ASN A 26 -1.01 -13.26 -4.64
C ASN A 26 -1.83 -12.49 -5.69
N LEU A 27 -1.19 -11.55 -6.37
CA LEU A 27 -1.80 -10.80 -7.46
C LEU A 27 -1.59 -11.56 -8.79
N PRO A 28 -2.56 -11.53 -9.70
CA PRO A 28 -2.33 -11.93 -11.08
C PRO A 28 -1.46 -10.89 -11.81
N PRO A 29 -1.04 -11.16 -13.06
CA PRO A 29 -0.19 -10.24 -13.81
C PRO A 29 -0.78 -8.83 -14.00
N LYS A 30 -2.12 -8.73 -14.07
CA LYS A 30 -2.84 -7.45 -14.22
C LYS A 30 -3.74 -7.17 -13.04
N ALA A 31 -3.47 -6.09 -12.33
CA ALA A 31 -4.29 -5.63 -11.20
C ALA A 31 -4.19 -4.12 -11.03
N THR A 32 -5.26 -3.50 -10.53
CA THR A 32 -5.27 -2.10 -10.11
C THR A 32 -5.66 -2.02 -8.64
N ILE A 33 -4.86 -1.31 -7.85
CA ILE A 33 -5.11 -1.09 -6.42
C ILE A 33 -5.38 0.38 -6.19
N ARG A 34 -6.58 0.69 -5.69
CA ARG A 34 -6.96 2.04 -5.26
C ARG A 34 -7.02 2.10 -3.74
N ILE A 35 -6.28 3.02 -3.15
CA ILE A 35 -6.14 3.14 -1.70
C ILE A 35 -6.89 4.39 -1.23
N PHE A 36 -7.74 4.22 -0.23
CA PHE A 36 -8.57 5.27 0.34
C PHE A 36 -8.32 5.43 1.83
N ASN A 37 -8.47 6.63 2.36
CA ASN A 37 -8.60 6.81 3.81
C ASN A 37 -10.04 6.49 4.27
N LEU A 38 -10.28 6.47 5.59
CA LEU A 38 -11.63 6.23 6.14
C LEU A 38 -12.68 7.28 5.76
N GLY A 39 -12.25 8.47 5.34
CA GLY A 39 -13.14 9.52 4.81
C GLY A 39 -13.54 9.28 3.35
N GLY A 40 -13.08 8.21 2.71
CA GLY A 40 -13.37 7.88 1.30
C GLY A 40 -12.53 8.66 0.29
N GLN A 41 -11.53 9.42 0.74
CA GLN A 41 -10.63 10.14 -0.18
C GLN A 41 -9.62 9.17 -0.78
N LEU A 42 -9.43 9.24 -2.10
CA LEU A 42 -8.41 8.47 -2.79
C LEU A 42 -7.03 9.03 -2.45
N VAL A 43 -6.16 8.17 -1.93
CA VAL A 43 -4.81 8.51 -1.45
C VAL A 43 -3.74 8.12 -2.47
N ALA A 44 -3.89 6.94 -3.07
CA ALA A 44 -2.95 6.42 -4.06
C ALA A 44 -3.66 5.46 -5.03
N LYS A 45 -3.10 5.33 -6.23
CA LYS A 45 -3.45 4.33 -7.23
C LYS A 45 -2.19 3.64 -7.69
N LEU A 46 -2.21 2.31 -7.71
CA LEU A 46 -1.11 1.47 -8.16
C LEU A 46 -1.62 0.58 -9.29
N ASP A 47 -0.91 0.56 -10.40
CA ASP A 47 -1.22 -0.28 -11.55
C ASP A 47 -0.12 -1.35 -11.68
N LYS A 48 -0.55 -2.59 -11.83
CA LYS A 48 0.31 -3.76 -12.01
C LYS A 48 0.11 -4.31 -13.42
N ASP A 49 1.22 -4.49 -14.13
CA ASP A 49 1.28 -5.11 -15.46
C ASP A 49 2.62 -5.84 -15.64
N ASP A 50 2.85 -6.84 -14.80
CA ASP A 50 4.09 -7.65 -14.81
C ASP A 50 3.81 -9.06 -14.27
N GLU A 51 4.67 -10.03 -14.60
CA GLU A 51 4.46 -11.44 -14.28
C GLU A 51 4.66 -11.80 -12.80
N THR A 52 5.20 -10.90 -11.97
CA THR A 52 5.39 -11.18 -10.55
C THR A 52 4.05 -11.22 -9.82
N GLN A 53 4.00 -11.86 -8.65
CA GLN A 53 2.79 -11.87 -7.82
C GLN A 53 2.70 -10.69 -6.84
N PHE A 54 3.65 -9.74 -6.92
CA PHE A 54 3.85 -8.69 -5.93
C PHE A 54 3.61 -7.30 -6.51
N LEU A 55 3.20 -6.37 -5.64
CA LEU A 55 3.15 -4.93 -5.92
C LEU A 55 3.38 -4.17 -4.62
N GLN A 56 4.26 -3.17 -4.63
CA GLN A 56 4.60 -2.40 -3.44
C GLN A 56 3.93 -1.03 -3.45
N TRP A 57 3.43 -0.63 -2.29
CA TRP A 57 3.01 0.75 -2.03
C TRP A 57 4.04 1.40 -1.10
N PRO A 58 4.74 2.47 -1.53
CA PRO A 58 5.75 3.15 -0.72
C PRO A 58 5.15 4.02 0.41
N LEU A 59 3.88 3.82 0.76
CA LEU A 59 3.16 4.64 1.75
C LEU A 59 3.18 6.15 1.45
N LEU A 60 3.17 6.49 0.16
CA LEU A 60 3.08 7.85 -0.35
C LEU A 60 1.71 8.12 -0.95
N ASN A 61 1.26 9.37 -0.86
CA ASN A 61 0.10 9.85 -1.61
C ASN A 61 0.50 10.30 -3.03
N PHE A 62 -0.47 10.79 -3.82
CA PHE A 62 -0.22 11.32 -5.17
C PHE A 62 0.76 12.50 -5.25
N GLN A 63 1.01 13.19 -4.13
CA GLN A 63 1.97 14.30 -4.04
C GLN A 63 3.36 13.81 -3.61
N ASN A 64 3.58 12.48 -3.55
CA ASN A 64 4.80 11.85 -3.03
C ASN A 64 5.11 12.21 -1.56
N ILE A 65 4.07 12.56 -0.79
CA ILE A 65 4.19 12.87 0.64
C ILE A 65 3.82 11.60 1.44
N PRO A 66 4.58 11.25 2.49
CA PRO A 66 4.24 10.16 3.39
C PRO A 66 2.82 10.30 3.94
N VAL A 67 2.07 9.19 3.90
CA VAL A 67 0.71 9.17 4.46
C VAL A 67 0.75 9.17 5.98
N ALA A 68 -0.25 9.80 6.61
CA ALA A 68 -0.36 9.82 8.06
C ALA A 68 -0.63 8.43 8.65
N SER A 69 -0.30 8.24 9.92
CA SER A 69 -0.77 7.10 10.71
C SER A 69 -2.30 7.04 10.69
N GLY A 70 -2.85 5.84 10.51
CA GLY A 70 -4.29 5.65 10.41
C GLY A 70 -4.69 4.36 9.69
N MET A 71 -5.99 4.20 9.49
CA MET A 71 -6.57 3.10 8.75
C MET A 71 -6.86 3.51 7.31
N TYR A 72 -6.55 2.61 6.39
CA TYR A 72 -6.78 2.75 4.95
C TYR A 72 -7.53 1.54 4.41
N LEU A 73 -8.25 1.74 3.31
CA LEU A 73 -8.92 0.70 2.55
C LEU A 73 -8.27 0.57 1.18
N ALA A 74 -7.84 -0.63 0.81
CA ALA A 74 -7.37 -0.91 -0.54
C ALA A 74 -8.45 -1.69 -1.30
N HIS A 75 -8.99 -1.08 -2.35
CA HIS A 75 -9.82 -1.74 -3.34
C HIS A 75 -8.90 -2.32 -4.42
N VAL A 76 -8.82 -3.64 -4.46
CA VAL A 76 -7.97 -4.41 -5.37
C VAL A 76 -8.84 -5.00 -6.45
N GLU A 77 -8.68 -4.52 -7.68
CA GLU A 77 -9.28 -5.07 -8.90
C GLU A 77 -8.26 -5.95 -9.60
N MET A 78 -8.64 -7.17 -9.95
CA MET A 78 -7.76 -8.21 -10.49
C MET A 78 -8.36 -8.75 -11.78
N VAL A 79 -7.53 -8.82 -12.83
CA VAL A 79 -7.90 -9.44 -14.11
C VAL A 79 -7.14 -10.75 -14.24
N MET A 80 -7.86 -11.86 -14.28
CA MET A 80 -7.27 -13.18 -14.48
C MET A 80 -6.87 -13.39 -15.93
N PRO A 81 -5.77 -14.09 -16.22
CA PRO A 81 -5.38 -14.45 -17.58
C PRO A 81 -6.46 -15.24 -18.34
N SER A 82 -7.32 -15.98 -17.62
CA SER A 82 -8.45 -16.73 -18.17
C SER A 82 -9.66 -15.87 -18.55
N GLY A 83 -9.62 -14.55 -18.35
CA GLY A 83 -10.67 -13.63 -18.78
C GLY A 83 -11.75 -13.30 -17.74
N GLY A 84 -11.46 -13.42 -16.44
CA GLY A 84 -12.37 -13.05 -15.34
C GLY A 84 -11.88 -11.86 -14.52
N GLU A 85 -12.80 -10.99 -14.09
CA GLU A 85 -12.52 -9.85 -13.22
C GLU A 85 -13.00 -10.13 -11.79
N PHE A 86 -12.16 -9.83 -10.81
CA PHE A 86 -12.46 -10.02 -9.38
C PHE A 86 -12.05 -8.78 -8.59
N SER A 87 -12.85 -8.42 -7.59
CA SER A 87 -12.50 -7.34 -6.67
C SER A 87 -12.43 -7.81 -5.23
N LYS A 88 -11.55 -7.19 -4.45
CA LYS A 88 -11.39 -7.44 -3.01
C LYS A 88 -11.09 -6.14 -2.29
N ILE A 89 -11.65 -5.98 -1.09
CA ILE A 89 -11.29 -4.89 -0.18
C ILE A 89 -10.36 -5.43 0.90
N LEU A 90 -9.24 -4.75 1.12
CA LEU A 90 -8.30 -5.00 2.20
C LEU A 90 -8.26 -3.80 3.14
N LYS A 91 -8.10 -4.07 4.44
CA LYS A 91 -7.89 -3.03 5.47
C LYS A 91 -6.41 -2.94 5.78
N ILE A 92 -5.86 -1.73 5.87
CA ILE A 92 -4.43 -1.50 6.11
C ILE A 92 -4.31 -0.53 7.29
N ALA A 93 -3.64 -0.96 8.36
CA ALA A 93 -3.28 -0.08 9.47
C ALA A 93 -1.83 0.40 9.29
N ILE A 94 -1.64 1.72 9.27
CA ILE A 94 -0.33 2.37 9.20
C ILE A 94 -0.05 3.06 10.53
N ILE A 95 1.09 2.75 11.14
CA ILE A 95 1.58 3.36 12.37
C ILE A 95 3.00 3.84 12.09
N GLN A 96 3.14 5.14 11.88
CA GLN A 96 4.44 5.80 11.72
C GLN A 96 5.03 6.17 13.09
N GLU A 97 6.36 6.24 13.16
CA GLU A 97 7.04 6.81 14.32
C GLU A 97 6.66 8.28 14.48
N LYS A 98 6.61 8.73 15.74
CA LYS A 98 6.51 10.16 16.02
C LYS A 98 7.78 10.83 15.50
N GLU A 99 7.67 11.56 14.39
CA GLU A 99 8.71 12.51 13.99
C GLU A 99 8.66 13.68 14.98
N MET A 100 9.43 13.58 16.07
CA MET A 100 9.84 14.78 16.79
C MET A 100 10.94 15.42 15.95
N LEU A 101 10.69 16.62 15.43
CA LEU A 101 11.79 17.50 15.07
C LEU A 101 12.58 17.73 16.36
N ASP A 102 13.79 17.18 16.45
CA ASP A 102 14.77 17.65 17.42
C ASP A 102 15.11 19.10 17.04
N ILE A 103 14.31 20.03 17.58
CA ILE A 103 14.68 21.44 17.60
C ILE A 103 15.63 21.56 18.79
N TYR A 104 16.90 21.86 18.48
CA TYR A 104 18.06 22.00 19.37
C TYR A 104 17.77 22.65 20.73
#